data_AF-A0A3Q7GI91-F1
#
_entry.id   AF-A0A3Q7GI91-F1
#
_cell.length_a   1.000
_cell.length_b   1.000
_cell.length_c   1.000
_cell.angle_alpha   90.00
_cell.angle_beta   90.00
_cell.angle_gamma   90.00
#
_symmetry.space_group_name_H-M   'P 1'
#
loop_
_entity.id
_entity.type
_entity.pdbx_description
1 polymer ?
#
loop_
_entity_poly.entity_id
_entity_poly.type
_entity_poly.pdbx_seq_one_letter_code
_entity_poly.pdbx_strand_id
1 'polypeptide(L)'
;MLGIKLHWSFVSGVVIIYGINQGMSLGLSKISTQYEQKLQPYEAQIYAGIIQIPWIILFLLLDIEGGHNLFLLVCLVLFPCAALNHKLQLASALLCLMGASAAQAVADVTIDACETEDSTSYPSLASDMQSFCGVTSSVGQLIGFTISGFWFI
;
A
#
# COMPACT_ATOMS: atom_id res chain seq x y z
N MET A 1 9.18 2.61 -24.86
CA MET A 1 7.97 2.22 -25.64
C MET A 1 6.68 2.47 -24.88
N LEU A 2 6.63 2.21 -23.56
CA LEU A 2 5.44 2.46 -22.70
C LEU A 2 4.95 3.91 -22.70
N GLY A 3 5.78 4.88 -22.32
CA GLY A 3 5.38 6.29 -22.15
C GLY A 3 5.04 7.07 -23.43
N ILE A 4 5.10 6.41 -24.60
CA ILE A 4 4.69 7.00 -25.89
C ILE A 4 3.29 6.50 -26.29
N LYS A 5 2.88 5.30 -25.83
CA LYS A 5 1.57 4.68 -26.13
C LYS A 5 0.59 4.78 -24.97
N LEU A 6 1.08 4.88 -23.74
CA LEU A 6 0.30 4.94 -22.52
C LEU A 6 0.22 6.38 -22.00
N HIS A 7 -0.89 6.73 -21.36
CA HIS A 7 -1.10 8.09 -20.84
C HIS A 7 -0.09 8.41 -19.72
N TRP A 8 0.51 9.60 -19.74
CA TRP A 8 1.50 10.01 -18.74
C TRP A 8 0.95 10.00 -17.30
N SER A 9 -0.36 10.22 -17.12
CA SER A 9 -1.01 10.11 -15.82
C SER A 9 -0.95 8.68 -15.25
N PHE A 10 -1.09 7.66 -16.07
CA PHE A 10 -0.96 6.26 -15.63
C PHE A 10 0.47 5.98 -15.18
N VAL A 11 1.46 6.39 -15.98
CA VAL A 11 2.89 6.21 -15.67
C VAL A 11 3.24 6.88 -14.34
N SER A 12 2.80 8.12 -14.12
CA SER A 12 2.99 8.80 -12.84
C SER A 12 2.25 8.13 -11.68
N GLY A 13 1.04 7.58 -11.94
CA GLY A 13 0.27 6.83 -10.97
C GLY A 13 1.01 5.59 -10.50
N VAL A 14 1.52 4.77 -11.42
CA VAL A 14 2.34 3.59 -11.09
C VAL A 14 3.57 3.98 -10.28
N VAL A 15 4.27 5.07 -10.66
CA VAL A 15 5.46 5.53 -9.93
C VAL A 15 5.15 5.92 -8.48
N ILE A 16 4.08 6.67 -8.26
CA ILE A 16 3.69 7.13 -6.93
C ILE A 16 3.17 5.95 -6.10
N ILE A 17 2.29 5.13 -6.67
CA ILE A 17 1.61 4.05 -5.95
C ILE A 17 2.55 2.86 -5.69
N TYR A 18 3.13 2.26 -6.73
CA TYR A 18 4.03 1.10 -6.52
C TYR A 18 5.39 1.52 -5.96
N GLY A 19 5.91 2.69 -6.33
CA GLY A 19 7.22 3.15 -5.87
C GLY A 19 7.18 3.68 -4.46
N ILE A 20 6.42 4.75 -4.23
CA ILE A 20 6.42 5.46 -2.95
C ILE A 20 5.50 4.75 -1.94
N ASN A 21 4.24 4.50 -2.31
CA ASN A 21 3.28 3.91 -1.38
C ASN A 21 3.62 2.46 -1.05
N GLN A 22 3.79 1.58 -2.04
CA GLN A 22 4.05 0.16 -1.78
C GLN A 22 5.54 -0.10 -1.51
N GLY A 23 6.41 0.25 -2.44
CA GLY A 23 7.82 -0.11 -2.40
C GLY A 23 8.56 0.50 -1.21
N MET A 24 8.51 1.83 -1.05
CA MET A 24 9.21 2.51 0.03
C MET A 24 8.63 2.15 1.41
N SER A 25 7.31 2.04 1.55
CA SER A 25 6.65 1.60 2.79
C SER A 25 7.08 0.20 3.22
N LEU A 26 7.17 -0.75 2.28
CA LEU A 26 7.67 -2.11 2.55
C LEU A 26 9.15 -2.11 2.97
N GLY A 27 9.99 -1.29 2.32
CA GLY A 27 11.40 -1.15 2.68
C GLY A 27 11.59 -0.62 4.11
N LEU A 28 10.88 0.47 4.45
CA LEU A 28 10.91 1.07 5.78
C LEU A 28 10.35 0.12 6.85
N SER A 29 9.21 -0.52 6.58
CA SER A 29 8.55 -1.42 7.52
C SER A 29 9.39 -2.65 7.83
N LYS A 30 10.13 -3.19 6.85
CA LYS A 30 11.03 -4.33 7.05
C LYS A 30 12.15 -4.01 8.05
N ILE A 31 12.81 -2.85 7.93
CA ILE A 31 13.88 -2.48 8.87
C ILE A 31 13.31 -2.17 10.25
N SER A 32 12.21 -1.43 10.32
CA SER A 32 11.56 -1.09 11.60
C SER A 32 11.12 -2.34 12.36
N THR A 33 10.46 -3.28 11.70
CA THR A 33 10.05 -4.54 12.33
C THR A 33 11.24 -5.40 12.74
N GLN A 34 12.31 -5.45 11.94
CA GLN A 34 13.55 -6.16 12.33
C GLN A 34 14.24 -5.53 13.54
N TYR A 35 14.16 -4.21 13.70
CA TYR A 35 14.71 -3.50 14.85
C TYR A 35 13.88 -3.78 16.12
N GLU A 36 12.56 -3.63 16.05
CA GLU A 36 11.64 -3.88 17.16
C GLU A 36 11.62 -5.37 17.59
N GLN A 37 11.75 -6.30 16.64
CA GLN A 37 11.83 -7.73 16.94
C GLN A 37 13.05 -8.13 17.78
N LYS A 38 14.14 -7.34 17.75
CA LYS A 38 15.31 -7.58 18.62
C LYS A 38 15.03 -7.21 20.08
N LEU A 39 14.08 -6.32 20.34
CA LEU A 39 13.70 -5.87 21.68
C LEU A 39 12.60 -6.77 22.25
N GLN A 40 11.48 -6.92 21.54
CA GLN A 40 10.35 -7.78 21.93
C GLN A 40 9.63 -8.37 20.70
N PRO A 41 9.86 -9.65 20.34
CA PRO A 41 9.38 -10.22 19.08
C PRO A 41 7.85 -10.42 19.02
N TYR A 42 7.18 -10.62 20.17
CA TYR A 42 5.75 -10.93 20.18
C TYR A 42 4.87 -9.70 19.88
N GLU A 43 5.22 -8.52 20.38
CA GLU A 43 4.40 -7.31 20.17
C GLU A 43 4.49 -6.81 18.73
N ALA A 44 5.70 -6.80 18.16
CA ALA A 44 5.93 -6.34 16.79
C ALA A 44 5.11 -7.15 15.77
N GLN A 45 4.97 -8.48 15.97
CA GLN A 45 4.18 -9.33 15.09
C GLN A 45 2.68 -9.08 15.20
N ILE A 46 2.16 -8.84 16.41
CA ILE A 46 0.75 -8.53 16.61
C ILE A 46 0.41 -7.21 15.93
N TYR A 47 1.23 -6.17 16.10
CA TYR A 47 0.99 -4.88 15.45
C TYR A 47 1.11 -4.96 13.91
N ALA A 48 2.10 -5.69 13.39
CA ALA A 48 2.23 -5.92 11.96
C ALA A 48 1.01 -6.65 11.38
N GLY A 49 0.50 -7.67 12.08
CA GLY A 49 -0.72 -8.38 11.68
C GLY A 49 -1.94 -7.47 11.67
N ILE A 50 -2.12 -6.63 12.70
CA ILE A 50 -3.22 -5.68 12.81
C ILE A 50 -3.22 -4.69 11.63
N ILE A 51 -2.05 -4.16 11.26
CA ILE A 51 -1.91 -3.19 10.16
C ILE A 51 -2.21 -3.83 8.79
N GLN A 52 -2.05 -5.15 8.65
CA GLN A 52 -2.34 -5.89 7.42
C GLN A 52 -3.81 -6.31 7.26
N ILE A 53 -4.63 -6.23 8.32
CA ILE A 53 -6.06 -6.60 8.25
C ILE A 53 -6.80 -5.92 7.09
N PRO A 54 -6.63 -4.61 6.80
CA PRO A 54 -7.30 -3.95 5.68
C PRO A 54 -7.02 -4.60 4.32
N TRP A 55 -5.80 -5.09 4.10
CA TRP A 55 -5.41 -5.75 2.84
C TRP A 55 -6.14 -7.07 2.65
N ILE A 56 -6.23 -7.87 3.72
CA ILE A 56 -6.91 -9.17 3.69
C ILE A 56 -8.41 -8.98 3.41
N ILE A 57 -9.03 -8.01 4.08
CA ILE A 57 -10.44 -7.68 3.90
C ILE A 57 -10.71 -7.20 2.47
N LEU A 58 -9.85 -6.33 1.92
CA LEU A 58 -10.01 -5.82 0.56
C LEU A 58 -9.91 -6.94 -0.49
N PHE A 59 -8.92 -7.82 -0.36
CA PHE A 59 -8.74 -8.96 -1.27
C PHE A 59 -9.96 -9.88 -1.26
N LEU A 60 -10.52 -10.14 -0.07
CA LEU A 60 -11.72 -10.96 0.07
C LEU A 60 -12.98 -10.27 -0.48
N LEU A 61 -13.12 -8.95 -0.32
CA LEU A 61 -14.27 -8.20 -0.83
C LEU A 61 -14.26 -8.06 -2.36
N LEU A 62 -13.09 -7.96 -2.98
CA LEU A 62 -12.96 -7.87 -4.44
C LEU A 62 -13.34 -9.19 -5.14
N ASP A 63 -13.14 -10.33 -4.48
CA ASP A 63 -13.45 -11.66 -5.01
C ASP A 63 -14.96 -11.97 -5.00
N ILE A 64 -15.72 -11.38 -4.07
CA ILE A 64 -17.13 -11.76 -3.85
C ILE A 64 -18.10 -11.03 -4.77
N GLU A 65 -17.90 -9.75 -5.10
CA GLU A 65 -18.76 -9.00 -6.05
C GLU A 65 -18.28 -7.54 -6.16
N GLY A 66 -17.35 -7.22 -7.09
CA GLY A 66 -17.10 -5.85 -7.57
C GLY A 66 -17.12 -4.73 -6.53
N GLY A 67 -16.59 -4.98 -5.32
CA GLY A 67 -16.93 -4.28 -4.08
C GLY A 67 -16.29 -2.90 -3.88
N HIS A 68 -16.02 -2.15 -4.94
CA HIS A 68 -15.34 -0.84 -4.86
C HIS A 68 -16.09 0.17 -3.96
N ASN A 69 -17.42 0.13 -3.96
CA ASN A 69 -18.24 1.12 -3.24
C ASN A 69 -18.42 0.80 -1.74
N LEU A 70 -18.31 -0.49 -1.35
CA LEU A 70 -18.53 -0.91 0.04
C LEU A 70 -17.27 -0.66 0.90
N PHE A 71 -16.08 -0.86 0.35
CA PHE A 71 -14.82 -0.64 1.07
C PHE A 71 -14.54 0.84 1.35
N LEU A 72 -14.81 1.71 0.38
CA LEU A 72 -14.72 3.18 0.52
C LEU A 72 -15.68 3.68 1.63
N LEU A 73 -16.88 3.12 1.70
CA LEU A 73 -17.87 3.45 2.73
C LEU A 73 -17.41 2.98 4.13
N VAL A 74 -16.87 1.77 4.24
CA VAL A 74 -16.37 1.20 5.52
C VAL A 74 -15.16 1.98 6.03
N CYS A 75 -14.22 2.35 5.14
CA CYS A 75 -13.06 3.16 5.50
C CYS A 75 -13.43 4.60 5.89
N LEU A 76 -14.38 5.24 5.19
CA LEU A 76 -14.82 6.60 5.48
C LEU A 76 -15.62 6.70 6.79
N VAL A 77 -16.38 5.66 7.15
CA VAL A 77 -17.29 5.68 8.31
C VAL A 77 -16.59 5.26 9.62
N LEU A 78 -15.61 4.35 9.57
CA LEU A 78 -14.90 3.90 10.78
C LEU A 78 -13.82 4.89 11.25
N PHE A 79 -13.27 5.72 10.35
CA PHE A 79 -12.14 6.62 10.64
C PHE A 79 -12.45 7.79 11.58
N PRO A 80 -13.55 8.55 11.41
CA PRO A 80 -13.84 9.71 12.25
C PRO A 80 -14.39 9.33 13.63
N CYS A 81 -15.14 8.21 13.71
CA CYS A 81 -15.87 7.83 14.92
C CYS A 81 -14.96 7.35 16.06
N ALA A 82 -13.77 6.82 15.75
CA ALA A 82 -12.85 6.27 16.75
C ALA A 82 -11.80 7.29 17.26
N ALA A 83 -11.53 8.36 16.49
CA ALA A 83 -10.53 9.39 16.82
C ALA A 83 -10.93 10.35 17.96
N LEU A 84 -12.19 10.29 18.43
CA LEU A 84 -12.74 11.21 19.43
C LEU A 84 -12.34 10.87 20.89
N ASN A 85 -11.57 9.80 21.14
CA ASN A 85 -11.17 9.41 22.49
C ASN A 85 -9.76 9.89 22.86
N HIS A 86 -9.69 11.01 23.59
CA HIS A 86 -8.49 11.73 24.05
C HIS A 86 -7.54 10.94 25.00
N LYS A 87 -7.82 9.67 25.34
CA LYS A 87 -7.10 8.92 26.39
C LYS A 87 -6.11 7.84 25.92
N LEU A 88 -6.01 7.51 24.63
CA LEU A 88 -5.08 6.48 24.16
C LEU A 88 -4.24 6.96 22.96
N GLN A 89 -3.04 7.48 23.22
CA GLN A 89 -2.05 7.80 22.18
C GLN A 89 -1.75 6.57 21.30
N LEU A 90 -1.65 5.38 21.90
CA LEU A 90 -1.39 4.14 21.19
C LEU A 90 -2.55 3.71 20.26
N ALA A 91 -3.80 3.80 20.73
CA ALA A 91 -4.96 3.45 19.89
C ALA A 91 -5.12 4.43 18.73
N SER A 92 -4.90 5.72 18.96
CA SER A 92 -4.95 6.72 17.88
C SER A 92 -3.88 6.48 16.82
N ALA A 93 -2.66 6.12 17.22
CA ALA A 93 -1.58 5.79 16.29
C ALA A 93 -1.88 4.52 15.48
N LEU A 94 -2.36 3.46 16.13
CA LEU A 94 -2.78 2.22 15.47
C LEU A 94 -3.92 2.44 14.46
N LEU A 95 -4.90 3.28 14.82
CA LEU A 95 -5.99 3.64 13.92
C LEU A 95 -5.49 4.43 12.70
N CYS A 96 -4.61 5.42 12.91
CA CYS A 96 -4.00 6.16 11.81
C CYS A 96 -3.21 5.24 10.87
N LEU A 97 -2.43 4.30 11.41
CA LEU A 97 -1.69 3.31 10.63
C LEU A 97 -2.62 2.37 9.85
N MET A 98 -3.73 1.95 10.46
CA MET A 98 -4.73 1.10 9.81
C MET A 98 -5.45 1.84 8.67
N GLY A 99 -5.74 3.14 8.85
CA GLY A 99 -6.28 3.98 7.78
C GLY A 99 -5.31 4.22 6.65
N ALA A 100 -4.04 4.49 6.96
CA ALA A 100 -3.01 4.64 5.95
C ALA A 100 -2.86 3.35 5.14
N SER A 101 -2.88 2.19 5.81
CA SER A 101 -2.85 0.87 5.17
C SER A 101 -4.07 0.62 4.28
N ALA A 102 -5.28 1.00 4.74
CA ALA A 102 -6.49 0.93 3.95
C ALA A 102 -6.45 1.84 2.71
N ALA A 103 -5.99 3.09 2.86
CA ALA A 103 -5.84 4.03 1.75
C ALA A 103 -4.82 3.53 0.72
N GLN A 104 -3.71 2.95 1.18
CA GLN A 104 -2.72 2.31 0.32
C GLN A 104 -3.35 1.16 -0.48
N ALA A 105 -4.14 0.31 0.20
CA ALA A 105 -4.81 -0.81 -0.45
C ALA A 105 -5.79 -0.35 -1.55
N VAL A 106 -6.57 0.71 -1.31
CA VAL A 106 -7.47 1.31 -2.34
C VAL A 106 -6.69 1.85 -3.53
N ALA A 107 -5.57 2.52 -3.28
CA ALA A 107 -4.77 3.10 -4.34
C ALA A 107 -4.14 2.02 -5.23
N ASP A 108 -3.64 0.93 -4.65
CA ASP A 108 -3.08 -0.21 -5.40
C ASP A 108 -4.16 -0.84 -6.30
N VAL A 109 -5.34 -1.15 -5.77
CA VAL A 109 -6.41 -1.77 -6.57
C VAL A 109 -6.96 -0.85 -7.66
N THR A 110 -6.91 0.47 -7.45
CA THR A 110 -7.30 1.46 -8.47
C THR A 110 -6.32 1.43 -9.64
N ILE A 111 -5.02 1.36 -9.38
CA ILE A 111 -4.02 1.29 -10.44
C ILE A 111 -4.06 -0.08 -11.14
N ASP A 112 -4.24 -1.19 -10.40
CA ASP A 112 -4.42 -2.52 -10.98
C ASP A 112 -5.64 -2.58 -11.93
N ALA A 113 -6.74 -1.91 -11.56
CA ALA A 113 -7.93 -1.81 -12.42
C ALA A 113 -7.62 -1.03 -13.71
N CYS A 114 -6.97 0.13 -13.59
CA CYS A 114 -6.53 0.89 -14.76
C CYS A 114 -5.54 0.09 -15.63
N GLU A 115 -4.63 -0.67 -15.03
CA GLU A 115 -3.68 -1.52 -15.74
C GLU A 115 -4.42 -2.60 -16.52
N THR A 116 -5.45 -3.19 -15.93
CA THR A 116 -6.28 -4.22 -16.58
C THR A 116 -7.05 -3.66 -17.79
N GLU A 117 -7.59 -2.45 -17.68
CA GLU A 117 -8.28 -1.77 -18.78
C GLU A 117 -7.32 -1.42 -19.93
N ASP A 118 -6.15 -0.87 -19.60
CA ASP A 118 -5.13 -0.51 -20.58
C ASP A 118 -4.51 -1.75 -21.23
N SER A 119 -4.29 -2.82 -20.46
CA SER A 119 -3.77 -4.11 -20.92
C SER A 119 -4.75 -4.84 -21.84
N THR A 120 -6.06 -4.72 -21.59
CA THR A 120 -7.10 -5.22 -22.50
C THR A 120 -7.12 -4.45 -23.81
N SER A 121 -6.90 -3.13 -23.76
CA SER A 121 -6.86 -2.26 -24.94
C SER A 121 -5.57 -2.45 -25.75
N TYR A 122 -4.44 -2.71 -25.09
CA TYR A 122 -3.10 -2.86 -25.69
C TYR A 122 -2.40 -4.14 -25.22
N PRO A 123 -2.87 -5.34 -25.62
CA PRO A 123 -2.37 -6.62 -25.11
C PRO A 123 -0.89 -6.88 -25.41
N SER A 124 -0.33 -6.29 -26.47
CA SER A 124 1.11 -6.36 -26.76
C SER A 124 1.99 -5.69 -25.70
N LEU A 125 1.41 -4.84 -24.85
CA LEU A 125 2.12 -4.01 -23.89
C LEU A 125 1.93 -4.48 -22.44
N ALA A 126 1.04 -5.45 -22.21
CA ALA A 126 0.70 -6.01 -20.90
C ALA A 126 1.93 -6.43 -20.08
N SER A 127 2.84 -7.20 -20.70
CA SER A 127 4.07 -7.67 -20.04
C SER A 127 5.01 -6.53 -19.65
N ASP A 128 5.04 -5.44 -20.43
CA ASP A 128 5.88 -4.29 -20.13
C ASP A 128 5.30 -3.45 -18.99
N MET A 129 3.96 -3.37 -18.88
CA MET A 129 3.25 -2.68 -17.78
C MET A 129 3.51 -3.38 -16.44
N GLN A 130 3.34 -4.71 -16.40
CA GLN A 130 3.61 -5.49 -15.19
C GLN A 130 5.09 -5.41 -14.77
N SER A 131 6.01 -5.49 -15.73
CA SER A 131 7.45 -5.33 -15.47
C SER A 131 7.77 -3.94 -14.92
N PHE A 132 7.08 -2.90 -15.42
CA PHE A 132 7.25 -1.53 -14.96
C PHE A 132 6.77 -1.35 -13.52
N CYS A 133 5.64 -1.93 -13.12
CA CYS A 133 5.18 -1.95 -11.73
C CYS A 133 6.22 -2.62 -10.80
N GLY A 134 6.77 -3.77 -11.22
CA GLY A 134 7.80 -4.49 -10.47
C GLY A 134 9.12 -3.72 -10.30
N VAL A 135 9.62 -3.08 -11.37
CA VAL A 135 10.83 -2.23 -11.30
C VAL A 135 10.60 -1.03 -10.39
N THR A 136 9.44 -0.38 -10.52
CA THR A 136 9.08 0.78 -9.72
C THR A 136 9.02 0.43 -8.22
N SER A 137 8.36 -0.68 -7.87
CA SER A 137 8.30 -1.16 -6.48
C SER A 137 9.68 -1.51 -5.94
N SER A 138 10.55 -2.11 -6.77
CA SER A 138 11.94 -2.44 -6.38
C SER A 138 12.78 -1.19 -6.10
N VAL A 139 12.66 -0.15 -6.95
CA VAL A 139 13.33 1.14 -6.75
C VAL A 139 12.81 1.81 -5.48
N GLY A 140 11.50 1.78 -5.25
CA GLY A 140 10.87 2.26 -4.02
C GLY A 140 11.43 1.57 -2.78
N GLN A 141 11.52 0.24 -2.79
CA GLN A 141 12.10 -0.55 -1.69
C GLN A 141 13.56 -0.18 -1.43
N LEU A 142 14.36 0.01 -2.49
CA LEU A 142 15.75 0.42 -2.35
C LEU A 142 15.88 1.81 -1.68
N ILE A 143 15.04 2.76 -2.09
CA ILE A 143 14.97 4.09 -1.46
C ILE A 143 14.55 3.96 0.00
N GLY A 144 13.52 3.17 0.29
CA GLY A 144 13.06 2.89 1.66
C GLY A 144 14.16 2.30 2.54
N PHE A 145 14.92 1.31 2.04
CA PHE A 145 16.07 0.75 2.73
C PHE A 145 17.19 1.76 2.97
N THR A 146 17.47 2.62 1.99
CA THR A 146 18.51 3.64 2.11
C THR A 146 18.14 4.68 3.17
N ILE A 147 16.90 5.14 3.19
CA ILE A 147 16.39 6.13 4.16
C ILE A 147 16.34 5.55 5.57
N SER A 148 15.82 4.32 5.72
CA SER A 148 15.81 3.65 7.03
C SER A 148 17.22 3.39 7.53
N GLY A 149 18.16 2.99 6.67
CA GLY A 149 19.57 2.86 7.05
C GLY A 149 20.16 4.16 7.60
N PHE A 150 19.81 5.32 7.03
CA PHE A 150 20.28 6.61 7.54
C PHE A 150 19.66 7.01 8.89
N TRP A 151 18.40 6.63 9.14
CA TRP A 151 17.69 6.96 10.39
C TRP A 151 18.01 6.01 11.55
N PHE A 152 18.45 4.78 11.25
CA PHE A 152 18.76 3.74 12.25
C PHE A 152 20.28 3.54 12.48
N ILE A 153 21.15 4.38 11.88
CA ILE A 153 22.58 4.54 12.19
C ILE A 153 22.78 5.64 13.22
#